data_AF-A0A6J1JGM0-F1
#
_entry.id   AF-A0A6J1JGM0-F1
#
_cell.length_a   1.000
_cell.length_b   1.000
_cell.length_c   1.000
_cell.angle_alpha   90.00
_cell.angle_beta   90.00
_cell.angle_gamma   90.00
#
_symmetry.space_group_name_H-M   'P 1'
#
loop_
_entity.id
_entity.type
_entity.pdbx_description
1 polymer ?
#
loop_
_entity_poly.entity_id
_entity_poly.type
_entity_poly.pdbx_seq_one_letter_code
_entity_poly.pdbx_strand_id
1 'polypeptide(L)'
;MEDSSKSGDDRKNTRFYHPYQDLHVPITKLYELPTAPEHLFFEEAARPHRSWGENLQYYTGIGYLSGALLGGARGSIQGLRAAEPGDSVKLRLNRVLNSGGQLGRRAGNSLGILGLIFAGLESGVIHLRGTDDVLNSIVAGLGTGALYKAASGPRSAAIAGAIGGIAAAAAVAGKQAVKRYVPI
;
A
#
# COMPACT_ATOMS: atom_id res chain seq x y z
N MET A 1 -9.45 -49.22 -4.63
CA MET A 1 -9.98 -48.37 -5.72
C MET A 1 -10.84 -47.28 -5.11
N GLU A 2 -10.32 -46.07 -5.01
CA GLU A 2 -11.14 -44.85 -4.94
C GLU A 2 -10.47 -43.85 -5.89
N ASP A 3 -10.85 -43.93 -7.16
CA ASP A 3 -10.63 -42.86 -8.13
C ASP A 3 -11.57 -41.71 -7.76
N SER A 4 -11.12 -40.88 -6.81
CA SER A 4 -11.79 -39.61 -6.52
C SER A 4 -11.30 -38.58 -7.52
N SER A 5 -12.16 -38.28 -8.47
CA SER A 5 -12.03 -37.21 -9.46
C SER A 5 -11.81 -35.86 -8.79
N LYS A 6 -10.54 -35.48 -8.54
CA LYS A 6 -10.21 -34.10 -8.15
C LYS A 6 -10.50 -33.17 -9.33
N SER A 7 -11.36 -32.18 -9.08
CA SER A 7 -11.57 -31.01 -9.91
C SER A 7 -10.21 -30.37 -10.25
N GLY A 8 -10.00 -29.92 -11.49
CA GLY A 8 -8.73 -29.37 -11.98
C GLY A 8 -8.19 -28.15 -11.21
N ASP A 9 -8.93 -27.66 -10.22
CA ASP A 9 -8.56 -26.53 -9.36
C ASP A 9 -7.65 -26.95 -8.19
N ASP A 10 -7.87 -28.13 -7.59
CA ASP A 10 -7.05 -28.63 -6.46
C ASP A 10 -5.59 -28.91 -6.85
N ARG A 11 -5.35 -29.23 -8.13
CA ARG A 11 -3.99 -29.46 -8.67
C ARG A 11 -3.21 -28.17 -8.86
N LYS A 12 -3.85 -27.00 -8.92
CA LYS A 12 -3.15 -25.71 -9.08
C LYS A 12 -2.54 -25.19 -7.77
N ASN A 13 -3.10 -25.61 -6.63
CA ASN A 13 -2.71 -25.14 -5.30
C ASN A 13 -1.92 -26.16 -4.48
N THR A 14 -1.35 -27.19 -5.13
CA THR A 14 -0.52 -28.18 -4.46
C THR A 14 0.83 -28.30 -5.16
N ARG A 15 1.92 -28.27 -4.38
CA ARG A 15 3.28 -28.54 -4.83
C ARG A 15 3.64 -29.95 -4.41
N PHE A 16 3.92 -30.79 -5.40
CA PHE A 16 4.37 -32.15 -5.14
C PHE A 16 5.86 -32.13 -4.76
N TYR A 17 6.19 -32.62 -3.57
CA TYR A 17 7.57 -32.76 -3.09
C TYR A 17 7.79 -34.13 -2.44
N HIS A 18 8.30 -35.09 -3.22
CA HIS A 18 8.45 -36.47 -2.78
C HIS A 18 9.94 -36.89 -2.70
N PRO A 19 10.61 -36.75 -1.54
CA PRO A 19 12.04 -37.03 -1.39
C PRO A 19 12.41 -38.52 -1.47
N TYR A 20 11.44 -39.44 -1.40
CA TYR A 20 11.67 -40.89 -1.41
C TYR A 20 11.09 -41.58 -2.66
N GLN A 21 11.11 -40.91 -3.81
CA GLN A 21 10.51 -41.44 -5.05
C GLN A 21 11.09 -42.80 -5.47
N ASP A 22 12.32 -43.09 -5.08
CA ASP A 22 13.02 -44.35 -5.39
C ASP A 22 12.53 -45.52 -4.53
N LEU A 23 11.92 -45.23 -3.37
CA LEU A 23 11.28 -46.19 -2.52
C LEU A 23 9.82 -46.32 -3.01
N HIS A 24 9.48 -47.44 -3.66
CA HIS A 24 8.16 -47.70 -4.25
C HIS A 24 7.07 -47.91 -3.18
N VAL A 25 6.82 -46.88 -2.37
CA VAL A 25 5.86 -46.88 -1.27
C VAL A 25 4.62 -46.06 -1.64
N PRO A 26 3.40 -46.55 -1.38
CA PRO A 26 2.16 -45.87 -1.75
C PRO A 26 1.79 -44.76 -0.75
N ILE A 27 2.67 -43.75 -0.58
CA ILE A 27 2.50 -42.63 0.37
C ILE A 27 2.44 -41.25 -0.30
N THR A 28 2.05 -41.20 -1.57
CA THR A 28 2.03 -39.99 -2.41
C THR A 28 1.21 -38.82 -1.84
N LYS A 29 0.14 -39.09 -1.08
CA LYS A 29 -0.71 -38.05 -0.45
C LYS A 29 0.02 -37.15 0.56
N LEU A 30 1.05 -37.67 1.24
CA LEU A 30 1.77 -36.91 2.29
C LEU A 30 2.71 -35.84 1.71
N TYR A 31 2.90 -35.86 0.39
CA TYR A 31 3.85 -35.03 -0.33
C TYR A 31 3.19 -34.04 -1.29
N GLU A 32 1.85 -33.99 -1.30
CA GLU A 32 1.07 -32.92 -1.92
C GLU A 32 0.98 -31.76 -0.92
N LEU A 33 2.00 -30.88 -0.88
CA LEU A 33 1.97 -29.72 0.01
C LEU A 33 1.04 -28.64 -0.56
N PRO A 34 0.07 -28.14 0.20
CA PRO A 34 -0.69 -26.95 -0.19
C PRO A 34 0.26 -25.77 -0.39
N THR A 35 0.17 -25.09 -1.53
CA THR A 35 0.87 -23.82 -1.79
C THR A 35 0.10 -22.62 -1.26
N ALA A 36 -1.14 -22.82 -0.85
CA ALA A 36 -1.95 -21.81 -0.18
C ALA A 36 -1.56 -21.72 1.31
N PRO A 37 -1.59 -20.52 1.91
CA PRO A 37 -1.38 -20.36 3.34
C PRO A 37 -2.45 -21.13 4.12
N GLU A 38 -2.02 -21.99 5.05
CA GLU A 38 -2.96 -22.63 5.99
C GLU A 38 -3.40 -21.59 7.02
N HIS A 39 -4.66 -21.17 6.89
CA HIS A 39 -5.29 -20.29 7.86
C HIS A 39 -5.69 -21.09 9.10
N LEU A 40 -5.26 -20.62 10.26
CA LEU A 40 -5.61 -21.23 11.55
C LEU A 40 -7.09 -21.03 11.92
N PHE A 41 -7.73 -20.02 11.32
CA PHE A 41 -9.12 -19.67 11.57
C PHE A 41 -9.93 -19.72 10.28
N PHE A 42 -11.10 -20.37 10.34
CA PHE A 42 -12.01 -20.47 9.20
C PHE A 42 -12.51 -19.09 8.74
N GLU A 43 -12.68 -18.13 9.67
CA GLU A 43 -13.07 -16.75 9.35
C GLU A 43 -12.01 -16.00 8.54
N GLU A 44 -10.73 -16.34 8.71
CA GLU A 44 -9.60 -15.70 8.04
C GLU A 44 -9.38 -16.36 6.66
N ALA A 45 -9.60 -17.68 6.56
CA ALA A 45 -9.67 -18.39 5.30
C ALA A 45 -10.80 -17.88 4.39
N ALA A 46 -11.92 -17.44 4.98
CA ALA A 46 -13.08 -16.92 4.27
C ALA A 46 -12.92 -15.45 3.83
N ARG A 47 -11.85 -14.74 4.24
CA ARG A 47 -11.56 -13.36 3.83
C ARG A 47 -10.33 -13.33 2.92
N PRO A 48 -10.52 -13.30 1.58
CA PRO A 48 -9.41 -13.27 0.64
C PRO A 48 -8.63 -11.94 0.64
N HIS A 49 -9.07 -10.94 1.39
CA HIS A 49 -8.55 -9.57 1.34
C HIS A 49 -8.45 -8.94 2.73
N ARG A 50 -7.46 -8.06 2.85
CA ARG A 50 -7.13 -7.27 4.05
C ARG A 50 -8.34 -6.48 4.53
N SER A 51 -8.56 -6.40 5.85
CA SER A 51 -9.75 -5.73 6.38
C SER A 51 -9.75 -4.22 6.11
N TRP A 52 -10.93 -3.60 6.08
CA TRP A 52 -11.08 -2.15 5.86
C TRP A 52 -10.18 -1.33 6.81
N GLY A 53 -10.18 -1.68 8.10
CA GLY A 53 -9.36 -1.00 9.12
C GLY A 53 -7.86 -1.23 8.93
N GLU A 54 -7.48 -2.44 8.51
CA GLU A 54 -6.07 -2.76 8.21
C GLU A 54 -5.55 -1.98 6.99
N ASN A 55 -6.38 -1.77 5.97
CA ASN A 55 -6.04 -0.92 4.82
C ASN A 55 -5.90 0.55 5.25
N LEU A 56 -6.85 1.04 6.06
CA LEU A 56 -6.85 2.39 6.58
C LEU A 56 -5.58 2.69 7.38
N GLN A 57 -5.24 1.83 8.35
CA GLN A 57 -4.05 1.99 9.18
C GLN A 57 -2.77 1.89 8.34
N TYR A 58 -2.74 0.98 7.37
CA TYR A 58 -1.58 0.78 6.50
C TYR A 58 -1.30 2.01 5.62
N TYR A 59 -2.29 2.47 4.85
CA TYR A 59 -2.13 3.62 3.97
C TYR A 59 -1.90 4.92 4.72
N THR A 60 -2.61 5.14 5.83
CA THR A 60 -2.42 6.33 6.69
C THR A 60 -1.04 6.31 7.34
N GLY A 61 -0.62 5.17 7.89
CA GLY A 61 0.65 5.01 8.57
C GLY A 61 1.84 5.20 7.63
N ILE A 62 1.84 4.52 6.49
CA ILE A 62 2.91 4.65 5.49
C ILE A 62 2.90 6.05 4.88
N GLY A 63 1.72 6.63 4.59
CA GLY A 63 1.60 8.00 4.09
C GLY A 63 2.18 9.01 5.08
N TYR A 64 1.86 8.87 6.37
CA TYR A 64 2.40 9.74 7.41
C TYR A 64 3.92 9.61 7.56
N LEU A 65 4.44 8.38 7.67
CA LEU A 65 5.86 8.14 7.87
C LEU A 65 6.68 8.56 6.66
N SER A 66 6.26 8.22 5.44
CA SER A 66 6.93 8.65 4.21
C SER A 66 6.93 10.18 4.08
N GLY A 67 5.81 10.83 4.37
CA GLY A 67 5.71 12.28 4.37
C GLY A 67 6.57 12.95 5.44
N ALA A 68 6.62 12.39 6.65
CA ALA A 68 7.43 12.89 7.74
C ALA A 68 8.93 12.76 7.44
N LEU A 69 9.35 11.62 6.87
CA LEU A 69 10.74 11.39 6.48
C LEU A 69 11.16 12.34 5.35
N LEU A 70 10.38 12.44 4.27
CA LEU A 70 10.70 13.31 3.14
C LEU A 70 10.65 14.79 3.52
N GLY A 71 9.61 15.20 4.27
CA GLY A 71 9.46 16.57 4.76
C GLY A 71 10.55 16.94 5.77
N GLY A 72 10.90 16.00 6.66
CA GLY A 72 11.96 16.16 7.64
C GLY A 72 13.32 16.31 6.98
N ALA A 73 13.67 15.42 6.05
CA ALA A 73 14.92 15.50 5.29
C ALA A 73 15.01 16.82 4.51
N ARG A 74 13.95 17.20 3.79
CA ARG A 74 13.91 18.45 3.03
C ARG A 74 14.00 19.67 3.94
N GLY A 75 13.34 19.65 5.11
CA GLY A 75 13.35 20.74 6.06
C GLY A 75 14.71 20.91 6.73
N SER A 76 15.35 19.79 7.08
CA SER A 76 16.71 19.78 7.62
C SER A 76 17.73 20.33 6.62
N ILE A 77 17.63 19.97 5.34
CA ILE A 77 18.48 20.53 4.28
C ILE A 77 18.26 22.04 4.14
N GLN A 78 17.02 22.51 4.20
CA GLN A 78 16.72 23.95 4.18
C GLN A 78 17.30 24.67 5.41
N GLY A 79 17.17 24.07 6.61
CA GLY A 79 17.76 24.61 7.83
C GLY A 79 19.27 24.70 7.79
N LEU A 80 19.94 23.72 7.16
CA LEU A 80 21.39 23.73 6.94
C LEU A 80 21.80 24.82 5.94
N ARG A 81 21.06 24.97 4.84
CA ARG A 81 21.35 26.00 3.81
C ARG A 81 21.10 27.43 4.30
N ALA A 82 20.17 27.60 5.25
CA ALA A 82 19.89 28.88 5.89
C ALA A 82 20.84 29.19 7.07
N ALA A 83 21.89 28.40 7.29
CA ALA A 83 22.90 28.69 8.31
C ALA A 83 23.88 29.76 7.84
N GLU A 84 24.07 30.83 8.62
CA GLU A 84 25.01 31.90 8.26
C GLU A 84 26.46 31.54 8.62
N PRO A 85 27.47 32.05 7.87
CA PRO A 85 28.86 31.92 8.23
C PRO A 85 29.14 32.69 9.53
N GLY A 86 29.37 31.99 10.64
CA GLY A 86 29.55 32.58 11.98
C GLY A 86 28.62 32.01 13.05
N ASP A 87 27.56 31.29 12.66
CA ASP A 87 26.66 30.66 13.62
C ASP A 87 27.36 29.57 14.44
N SER A 88 27.14 29.58 15.76
CA SER A 88 27.57 28.50 16.65
C SER A 88 26.89 27.18 16.30
N VAL A 89 27.57 26.06 16.56
CA VAL A 89 27.05 24.70 16.30
C VAL A 89 25.68 24.49 16.95
N LYS A 90 25.44 25.06 18.14
CA LYS A 90 24.16 24.99 18.85
C LYS A 90 23.03 25.70 18.09
N LEU A 91 23.30 26.89 17.55
CA LEU A 91 22.30 27.67 16.81
C LEU A 91 21.95 26.99 15.48
N ARG A 92 22.96 26.47 14.78
CA ARG A 92 22.78 25.70 13.54
C ARG A 92 21.93 24.46 13.77
N LEU A 93 22.23 23.68 14.81
CA LEU A 93 21.48 22.47 15.12
C LEU A 93 20.02 22.78 15.47
N ASN A 94 19.77 23.80 16.29
CA ASN A 94 18.40 24.21 16.64
C ASN A 94 17.60 24.62 15.39
N ARG A 95 18.22 25.38 14.48
CA ARG A 95 17.59 25.78 13.22
C ARG A 95 17.23 24.58 12.35
N VAL A 96 18.14 23.61 12.21
CA VAL A 96 17.91 22.37 11.46
C VAL A 96 16.78 21.55 12.07
N LEU A 97 16.79 21.36 13.40
CA LEU A 97 15.74 20.60 14.08
C LEU A 97 14.37 21.28 13.99
N ASN A 98 14.33 22.60 14.14
CA ASN A 98 13.07 23.35 14.07
C ASN A 98 12.49 23.34 12.64
N SER A 99 13.32 23.60 11.63
CA SER A 99 12.89 23.59 10.22
C SER A 99 12.54 22.18 9.73
N GLY A 100 13.38 21.19 10.03
CA GLY A 100 13.15 19.78 9.75
C GLY A 100 11.88 19.26 10.42
N GLY A 101 11.75 19.45 11.74
CA GLY A 101 10.58 19.00 12.50
C GLY A 101 9.27 19.64 12.03
N GLN A 102 9.28 20.96 11.78
CA GLN A 102 8.09 21.66 11.31
C GLN A 102 7.66 21.18 9.92
N LEU A 103 8.59 21.03 8.97
CA LEU A 103 8.26 20.58 7.61
C LEU A 103 7.89 19.09 7.59
N GLY A 104 8.60 18.26 8.36
CA GLY A 104 8.28 16.84 8.54
C GLY A 104 6.86 16.65 9.07
N ARG A 105 6.49 17.34 10.16
CA ARG A 105 5.13 17.26 10.71
C ARG A 105 4.06 17.72 9.72
N ARG A 106 4.27 18.84 9.02
CA ARG A 106 3.31 19.34 8.01
C ARG A 106 3.13 18.36 6.85
N ALA A 107 4.23 17.85 6.30
CA ALA A 107 4.20 16.90 5.18
C ALA A 107 3.62 15.54 5.60
N GLY A 108 4.03 15.02 6.76
CA GLY A 108 3.50 13.78 7.35
C GLY A 108 1.99 13.85 7.58
N ASN A 109 1.50 14.89 8.27
CA ASN A 109 0.05 15.07 8.47
C ASN A 109 -0.71 15.15 7.16
N SER A 110 -0.18 15.89 6.17
CA SER A 110 -0.85 16.07 4.88
C SER A 110 -0.94 14.76 4.09
N LEU A 111 0.15 14.01 3.99
CA LEU A 111 0.19 12.73 3.29
C LEU A 111 -0.55 11.62 4.04
N GLY A 112 -0.54 11.64 5.37
CA GLY A 112 -1.36 10.75 6.19
C GLY A 112 -2.86 10.96 5.95
N ILE A 113 -3.33 12.21 5.93
CA ILE A 113 -4.74 12.53 5.63
C ILE A 113 -5.12 12.09 4.20
N LEU A 114 -4.24 12.30 3.22
CA LEU A 114 -4.47 11.82 1.86
C LEU A 114 -4.59 10.30 1.80
N GLY A 115 -3.70 9.57 2.49
CA GLY A 115 -3.77 8.10 2.61
C GLY A 115 -5.05 7.62 3.29
N LEU A 116 -5.51 8.34 4.32
CA LEU A 116 -6.76 8.04 5.04
C LEU A 116 -7.99 8.22 4.15
N ILE A 117 -8.07 9.34 3.42
CA ILE A 117 -9.17 9.59 2.49
C ILE A 117 -9.16 8.56 1.35
N PHE A 118 -7.98 8.25 0.80
CA PHE A 118 -7.84 7.26 -0.26
C PHE A 118 -8.32 5.88 0.19
N ALA A 119 -7.84 5.41 1.35
CA ALA A 119 -8.25 4.12 1.89
C ALA A 119 -9.76 4.04 2.16
N GLY A 120 -10.34 5.13 2.70
CA GLY A 120 -11.78 5.22 2.93
C GLY A 120 -12.60 5.17 1.65
N LEU A 121 -12.19 5.92 0.62
CA LEU A 121 -12.87 5.96 -0.67
C LEU A 121 -12.71 4.65 -1.45
N GLU A 122 -11.49 4.13 -1.54
CA GLU A 122 -11.20 2.87 -2.23
C GLU A 122 -12.01 1.73 -1.62
N SER A 123 -11.96 1.60 -0.28
CA SER A 123 -12.68 0.51 0.38
C SER A 123 -14.21 0.69 0.35
N GLY A 124 -14.71 1.94 0.37
CA GLY A 124 -16.13 2.23 0.20
C GLY A 124 -16.63 1.86 -1.21
N VAL A 125 -15.84 2.16 -2.25
CA VAL A 125 -16.16 1.78 -3.63
C VAL A 125 -16.12 0.26 -3.79
N ILE A 126 -15.12 -0.43 -3.24
CA ILE A 126 -15.04 -1.90 -3.25
C ILE A 126 -16.26 -2.51 -2.56
N HIS A 127 -16.68 -1.96 -1.42
CA HIS A 127 -17.87 -2.46 -0.72
C HIS A 127 -19.16 -2.30 -1.54
N LEU A 128 -19.27 -1.23 -2.33
CA LEU A 128 -20.46 -0.98 -3.17
C LEU A 128 -20.44 -1.75 -4.50
N ARG A 129 -19.26 -1.96 -5.11
CA ARG A 129 -19.13 -2.60 -6.43
C ARG A 129 -18.79 -4.09 -6.37
N GLY A 130 -18.18 -4.56 -5.28
CA GLY A 130 -17.76 -5.95 -5.13
C GLY A 130 -16.58 -6.37 -6.03
N THR A 131 -16.00 -5.46 -6.81
CA THR A 131 -14.82 -5.71 -7.67
C THR A 131 -13.66 -4.83 -7.23
N ASP A 132 -12.42 -5.33 -7.37
CA ASP A 132 -11.19 -4.56 -7.17
C ASP A 132 -10.53 -4.30 -8.53
N ASP A 133 -10.96 -3.20 -9.17
CA ASP A 133 -10.51 -2.83 -10.51
C ASP A 133 -9.64 -1.57 -10.49
N VAL A 134 -8.81 -1.41 -11.52
CA VAL A 134 -7.98 -0.20 -11.76
C VAL A 134 -8.79 1.09 -11.69
N LEU A 135 -10.04 1.04 -12.16
CA LEU A 135 -10.97 2.17 -12.13
C LEU A 135 -11.28 2.62 -10.70
N ASN A 136 -11.36 1.70 -9.73
CA ASN A 136 -11.67 2.05 -8.35
C ASN A 136 -10.52 2.86 -7.73
N SER A 137 -9.27 2.45 -7.95
CA SER A 137 -8.12 3.21 -7.47
C SER A 137 -8.01 4.58 -8.17
N ILE A 138 -8.32 4.69 -9.47
CA ILE A 138 -8.33 5.98 -10.18
C ILE A 138 -9.42 6.91 -9.62
N VAL A 139 -10.65 6.40 -9.44
CA VAL A 139 -11.77 7.16 -8.89
C VAL A 139 -11.49 7.57 -7.45
N ALA A 140 -10.95 6.65 -6.64
CA ALA A 140 -10.53 6.95 -5.27
C ALA A 140 -9.41 8.00 -5.23
N GLY A 141 -8.44 7.93 -6.13
CA GLY A 141 -7.38 8.93 -6.27
C GLY A 141 -7.91 10.31 -6.65
N LEU A 142 -8.85 10.36 -7.60
CA LEU A 142 -9.52 11.59 -8.02
C LEU A 142 -10.33 12.19 -6.86
N GLY A 143 -11.17 11.37 -6.23
CA GLY A 143 -11.97 11.76 -5.08
C GLY A 143 -11.12 12.25 -3.90
N THR A 144 -9.97 11.60 -3.67
CA THR A 144 -9.03 11.97 -2.60
C THR A 144 -8.46 13.36 -2.80
N GLY A 145 -7.95 13.65 -4.00
CA GLY A 145 -7.40 14.96 -4.32
C GLY A 145 -8.47 16.06 -4.27
N ALA A 146 -9.65 15.78 -4.81
CA ALA A 146 -10.77 16.71 -4.80
C ALA A 146 -11.25 17.01 -3.37
N LEU A 147 -11.42 15.98 -2.53
CA LEU A 147 -11.91 16.11 -1.17
C LEU A 147 -10.90 16.82 -0.28
N TYR A 148 -9.61 16.47 -0.38
CA TYR A 148 -8.54 17.12 0.40
C TYR A 148 -8.48 18.63 0.14
N LYS A 149 -8.78 19.08 -1.09
CA LYS A 149 -8.70 20.49 -1.48
C LYS A 149 -10.06 21.18 -1.63
N ALA A 150 -11.16 20.52 -1.29
CA ALA A 150 -12.52 21.05 -1.42
C ALA A 150 -12.70 22.39 -0.67
N ALA A 151 -12.13 22.52 0.52
CA ALA A 151 -12.19 23.74 1.33
C ALA A 151 -11.42 24.93 0.73
N SER A 152 -10.52 24.70 -0.23
CA SER A 152 -9.77 25.77 -0.92
C SER A 152 -10.45 26.23 -2.22
N GLY A 153 -11.71 25.83 -2.44
CA GLY A 153 -12.52 26.23 -3.59
C GLY A 153 -12.56 25.21 -4.74
N PRO A 154 -13.56 25.32 -5.64
CA PRO A 154 -13.86 24.30 -6.65
C PRO A 154 -12.75 24.11 -7.69
N ARG A 155 -12.07 25.21 -8.08
CA ARG A 155 -10.93 25.14 -9.01
C ARG A 155 -9.77 24.34 -8.42
N SER A 156 -9.46 24.58 -7.15
CA SER A 156 -8.39 23.88 -6.43
C SER A 156 -8.75 22.40 -6.25
N ALA A 157 -10.01 22.09 -5.95
CA ALA A 157 -10.52 20.72 -5.86
C ALA A 157 -10.42 19.98 -7.20
N ALA A 158 -10.81 20.61 -8.31
CA ALA A 158 -10.72 19.99 -9.64
C ALA A 158 -9.27 19.67 -10.02
N ILE A 159 -8.33 20.61 -9.80
CA ILE A 159 -6.91 20.41 -10.10
C ILE A 159 -6.32 19.32 -9.20
N ALA A 160 -6.58 19.39 -7.90
CA ALA A 160 -6.07 18.41 -6.95
C ALA A 160 -6.63 17.01 -7.22
N GLY A 161 -7.91 16.92 -7.59
CA GLY A 161 -8.54 15.67 -8.02
C GLY A 161 -7.89 15.11 -9.28
N ALA A 162 -7.67 15.93 -10.31
CA ALA A 162 -6.97 15.48 -11.52
C ALA A 162 -5.56 14.95 -11.20
N ILE A 163 -4.80 15.65 -10.36
CA ILE A 163 -3.46 15.20 -9.92
C ILE A 163 -3.55 13.87 -9.17
N GLY A 164 -4.52 13.74 -8.25
CA GLY A 164 -4.73 12.51 -7.49
C GLY A 164 -5.12 11.32 -8.37
N GLY A 165 -5.99 11.54 -9.37
CA GLY A 165 -6.38 10.52 -10.34
C GLY A 165 -5.22 10.06 -11.22
N ILE A 166 -4.40 11.00 -11.72
CA ILE A 166 -3.20 10.68 -12.51
C ILE A 166 -2.19 9.90 -11.66
N ALA A 167 -1.97 10.31 -10.41
CA ALA A 167 -1.05 9.62 -9.50
C ALA A 167 -1.51 8.18 -9.22
N ALA A 168 -2.81 7.97 -8.99
CA ALA A 168 -3.37 6.64 -8.79
C ALA A 168 -3.25 5.78 -10.07
N ALA A 169 -3.55 6.34 -11.25
CA ALA A 169 -3.38 5.64 -12.52
C ALA A 169 -1.93 5.19 -12.74
N ALA A 170 -0.97 6.07 -12.46
CA ALA A 170 0.45 5.77 -12.57
C ALA A 170 0.89 4.66 -11.60
N ALA A 171 0.40 4.69 -10.35
CA ALA A 171 0.69 3.66 -9.36
C ALA A 171 0.16 2.27 -9.79
N VAL A 172 -1.07 2.21 -10.32
CA VAL A 172 -1.66 0.95 -10.79
C VAL A 172 -0.95 0.43 -12.04
N ALA A 173 -0.62 1.30 -13.00
CA ALA A 173 0.15 0.94 -14.17
C ALA A 173 1.54 0.39 -13.79
N GLY A 174 2.20 1.02 -12.80
CA GLY A 174 3.46 0.54 -12.25
C GLY A 174 3.33 -0.85 -11.61
N LYS A 175 2.28 -1.09 -10.80
CA LYS A 175 1.99 -2.40 -10.22
C LYS A 175 1.79 -3.47 -11.30
N GLN A 176 1.07 -3.15 -12.37
CA GLN A 176 0.88 -4.06 -13.51
C GLN A 176 2.19 -4.35 -14.25
N ALA A 177 3.02 -3.34 -14.47
CA ALA A 177 4.33 -3.52 -15.09
C ALA A 177 5.24 -4.43 -14.23
N VAL A 178 5.32 -4.19 -12.92
CA VAL A 178 6.14 -5.02 -12.03
C VAL A 178 5.70 -6.49 -12.04
N LYS A 179 4.38 -6.75 -11.95
CA LYS A 179 3.84 -8.12 -12.05
C LYS A 179 4.17 -8.80 -13.38
N ARG A 180 4.36 -8.03 -14.46
CA ARG A 180 4.73 -8.56 -15.77
C ARG A 180 6.20 -8.98 -15.84
N TYR A 181 7.08 -8.33 -15.08
CA TYR A 181 8.53 -8.57 -15.13
C TYR A 181 9.06 -9.45 -14.00
N VAL A 182 8.34 -9.56 -12.89
CA VAL A 182 8.72 -10.44 -11.76
C VAL A 182 7.74 -11.61 -11.70
N PRO A 183 8.11 -12.81 -12.19
CA PRO A 183 7.35 -14.02 -11.93
C PRO A 183 7.58 -14.39 -10.46
N ILE A 184 6.59 -14.16 -9.61
CA ILE A 184 6.54 -14.66 -8.23
C ILE A 184 5.45 -15.72 -8.17
#